data_AF-A0A378W0N4-F1
#
_entry.id   AF-A0A378W0N4-F1
#
_cell.length_a   1.000
_cell.length_b   1.000
_cell.length_c   1.000
_cell.angle_alpha   90.00
_cell.angle_beta   90.00
_cell.angle_gamma   90.00
#
_symmetry.space_group_name_H-M   'P 1'
#
loop_
_entity.id
_entity.type
_entity.pdbx_description
1 polymer ?
#
loop_
_entity_poly.entity_id
_entity_poly.type
_entity_poly.pdbx_seq_one_letter_code
_entity_poly.pdbx_strand_id
1 'polypeptide(L)'
;MEIRADRLGFRLQPVFARGKDYFDPAQEEKPLLHIWSLSVEEQFYFVFPILLLLVARKSLRVQFGFLAALCALSLAASFMPSALDKYYLPHLRACEMLVGSLTAVRMRYRQQRNPAVGKRYAAVGALFSACILSACLFAYSEQTAYFPGPAALIPCLAVAALIYFNHYEHPLKNFSNGKSPLPPV
;
A
#
# COMPACT_ATOMS: atom_id res chain seq x y z
N MET A 1 12.23 -42.81 0.95
CA MET A 1 12.27 -42.37 2.36
C MET A 1 12.50 -40.87 2.32
N GLU A 2 11.42 -40.11 2.13
CA GLU A 2 11.41 -38.65 2.02
C GLU A 2 11.57 -38.01 3.40
N ILE A 3 12.58 -37.14 3.56
CA ILE A 3 12.73 -36.30 4.74
C ILE A 3 12.71 -34.83 4.29
N ARG A 4 11.48 -34.33 4.15
CA ARG A 4 10.96 -33.06 4.71
C ARG A 4 11.87 -31.82 4.62
N ALA A 5 11.87 -31.17 3.46
CA ALA A 5 12.50 -29.87 3.18
C ALA A 5 11.67 -28.63 3.61
N ASP A 6 10.62 -28.78 4.42
CA ASP A 6 9.62 -27.73 4.68
C ASP A 6 9.83 -26.86 5.95
N ARG A 7 11.00 -26.92 6.62
CA ARG A 7 11.18 -26.28 7.93
C ARG A 7 12.39 -25.35 8.09
N LEU A 8 12.89 -24.78 7.01
CA LEU A 8 14.04 -23.85 7.07
C LEU A 8 13.68 -22.36 6.91
N GLY A 9 12.50 -22.01 6.39
CA GLY A 9 12.12 -20.60 6.17
C GLY A 9 11.67 -19.82 7.42
N PHE A 10 11.22 -20.49 8.48
CA PHE A 10 10.47 -19.84 9.57
C PHE A 10 11.28 -19.57 10.86
N ARG A 11 12.54 -20.04 10.96
CA ARG A 11 13.32 -19.97 12.21
C ARG A 11 14.39 -18.88 12.26
N LEU A 12 14.60 -18.12 11.18
CA LEU A 12 15.68 -17.11 11.13
C LEU A 12 15.25 -15.70 11.53
N GLN A 13 13.95 -15.41 11.64
CA GLN A 13 13.44 -14.10 12.06
C GLN A 13 13.98 -13.57 13.42
N PRO A 14 14.22 -14.40 14.46
CA PRO A 14 14.60 -13.85 15.78
C PRO A 14 16.05 -13.36 15.90
N VAL A 15 16.96 -13.74 15.00
CA VAL A 15 18.41 -13.46 15.17
C VAL A 15 18.79 -12.03 14.75
N PHE A 16 18.02 -11.41 13.85
CA PHE A 16 18.26 -10.03 13.38
C PHE A 16 17.80 -8.95 14.37
N ALA A 17 17.07 -9.32 15.43
CA ALA A 17 16.40 -8.38 16.32
C ALA A 17 17.24 -7.90 17.53
N ARG A 18 18.53 -8.26 17.63
CA ARG A 18 19.29 -8.13 18.89
C ARG A 18 20.45 -7.13 18.91
N GLY A 19 20.56 -6.24 17.94
CA GLY A 19 21.41 -5.07 18.11
C GLY A 19 21.91 -4.46 16.81
N LYS A 20 21.41 -3.25 16.54
CA LYS A 20 22.14 -2.06 16.08
C LYS A 20 21.19 -1.15 15.33
N ASP A 21 21.22 0.12 15.72
CA ASP A 21 20.39 1.19 15.18
C ASP A 21 20.45 1.26 13.64
N TYR A 22 19.28 1.52 13.07
CA TYR A 22 18.99 1.59 11.64
C TYR A 22 19.72 2.74 10.91
N PHE A 23 20.13 3.80 11.64
CA PHE A 23 20.72 5.03 11.09
C PHE A 23 22.22 5.20 11.40
N ASP A 24 22.91 4.11 11.71
CA ASP A 24 24.37 4.16 11.87
C ASP A 24 25.05 4.34 10.50
N PRO A 25 25.87 5.38 10.26
CA PRO A 25 26.45 5.70 8.95
C PRO A 25 27.42 4.65 8.37
N ALA A 26 27.67 3.53 9.08
CA ALA A 26 28.38 2.36 8.56
C ALA A 26 27.51 1.47 7.64
N GLN A 27 26.64 2.08 6.83
CA GLN A 27 25.65 1.44 5.94
C GLN A 27 26.19 1.20 4.52
N GLU A 28 27.47 0.84 4.38
CA GLU A 28 28.03 0.50 3.07
C GLU A 28 27.73 -0.94 2.62
N GLU A 29 27.23 -1.84 3.48
CA GLU A 29 27.02 -3.25 3.10
C GLU A 29 25.83 -3.93 3.82
N LYS A 30 24.58 -3.70 3.38
CA LYS A 30 23.45 -4.56 3.80
C LYS A 30 22.50 -4.94 2.64
N PRO A 31 22.96 -5.75 1.67
CA PRO A 31 22.07 -6.41 0.70
C PRO A 31 20.94 -7.23 1.37
N LEU A 32 21.13 -7.66 2.63
CA LEU A 32 20.12 -8.37 3.42
C LEU A 32 18.86 -7.52 3.73
N LEU A 33 18.97 -6.19 3.80
CA LEU A 33 17.81 -5.32 4.03
C LEU A 33 16.91 -5.23 2.78
N HIS A 34 17.51 -5.19 1.59
CA HIS A 34 16.75 -5.23 0.33
C HIS A 34 16.04 -6.57 0.13
N ILE A 35 16.71 -7.69 0.46
CA ILE A 35 16.09 -9.02 0.39
C ILE A 35 14.97 -9.16 1.42
N TRP A 36 15.09 -8.52 2.58
CA TRP A 36 14.06 -8.54 3.60
C TRP A 36 12.75 -7.88 3.12
N SER A 37 12.80 -6.68 2.54
CA SER A 37 11.58 -6.05 1.99
C SER A 37 11.02 -6.84 0.81
N LEU A 38 11.89 -7.39 -0.04
CA LEU A 38 11.50 -8.24 -1.17
C LEU A 38 10.76 -9.50 -0.72
N SER A 39 11.25 -10.17 0.34
CA SER A 39 10.63 -11.37 0.90
C SER A 39 9.23 -11.09 1.45
N VAL A 40 9.00 -9.91 2.03
CA VAL A 40 7.67 -9.50 2.52
C VAL A 40 6.71 -9.27 1.34
N GLU A 41 7.19 -8.65 0.26
CA GLU A 41 6.39 -8.47 -0.95
C GLU A 41 5.99 -9.80 -1.58
N GLU A 42 6.92 -10.75 -1.72
CA GLU A 42 6.63 -12.08 -2.25
C GLU A 42 5.60 -12.84 -1.39
N GLN A 43 5.71 -12.80 -0.06
CA GLN A 43 4.72 -13.39 0.84
C GLN A 43 3.33 -12.78 0.61
N PHE A 44 3.24 -11.46 0.43
CA PHE A 44 1.98 -10.80 0.11
C PHE A 44 1.45 -11.29 -1.24
N TYR A 45 2.27 -11.34 -2.29
CA TYR A 45 1.84 -11.78 -3.62
C TYR A 45 1.42 -13.25 -3.68
N PHE A 46 1.91 -14.10 -2.79
CA PHE A 46 1.43 -15.48 -2.66
C PHE A 46 0.12 -15.58 -1.86
N VAL A 47 0.01 -14.87 -0.74
CA VAL A 47 -1.17 -14.95 0.15
C VAL A 47 -2.37 -14.20 -0.40
N PHE A 48 -2.15 -13.01 -0.97
CA PHE A 48 -3.19 -12.14 -1.51
C PHE A 48 -4.11 -12.79 -2.55
N PRO A 49 -3.64 -13.53 -3.57
CA PRO A 49 -4.51 -14.20 -4.52
C PRO A 49 -5.37 -15.28 -3.86
N ILE A 50 -4.84 -16.01 -2.88
CA ILE A 50 -5.61 -17.01 -2.12
C ILE A 50 -6.73 -16.32 -1.33
N LEU A 51 -6.42 -15.21 -0.65
CA LEU A 51 -7.41 -14.40 0.06
C LEU A 51 -8.49 -13.86 -0.90
N LEU A 52 -8.10 -13.39 -2.08
CA LEU A 52 -9.05 -12.94 -3.10
C LEU A 52 -9.92 -14.07 -3.63
N LEU A 53 -9.37 -15.27 -3.84
CA LEU A 53 -10.14 -16.43 -4.31
C LEU A 53 -11.29 -16.79 -3.35
N LEU A 54 -11.09 -16.66 -2.04
CA LEU A 54 -12.14 -16.89 -1.04
C LEU A 54 -13.36 -15.98 -1.22
N VAL A 55 -13.15 -14.75 -1.71
CA VAL A 55 -14.21 -13.75 -1.91
C VAL A 55 -14.50 -13.46 -3.39
N ALA A 56 -13.80 -14.09 -4.33
CA ALA A 56 -13.86 -13.80 -5.76
C ALA A 56 -15.26 -14.02 -6.36
N ARG A 57 -15.99 -15.01 -5.84
CA ARG A 57 -17.38 -15.33 -6.27
C ARG A 57 -18.44 -14.48 -5.57
N LYS A 58 -18.05 -13.64 -4.60
CA LYS A 58 -18.97 -12.78 -3.84
C LYS A 58 -19.10 -11.42 -4.51
N SER A 59 -20.10 -10.63 -4.09
CA SER A 59 -20.30 -9.28 -4.61
C SER A 59 -19.12 -8.36 -4.27
N LEU A 60 -18.90 -7.33 -5.08
CA LEU A 60 -17.81 -6.36 -4.86
C LEU A 60 -17.90 -5.66 -3.48
N ARG A 61 -19.11 -5.55 -2.89
CA ARG A 61 -19.26 -5.03 -1.53
C ARG A 61 -18.67 -5.96 -0.47
N VAL A 62 -18.84 -7.26 -0.64
CA VAL A 62 -18.27 -8.28 0.27
C VAL A 62 -16.75 -8.30 0.11
N GLN A 63 -16.24 -8.24 -1.12
CA GLN A 63 -14.80 -8.15 -1.37
C GLN A 63 -14.20 -6.90 -0.72
N PHE A 64 -14.85 -5.74 -0.85
CA PHE A 64 -14.42 -4.51 -0.21
C PHE A 64 -14.45 -4.61 1.32
N GLY A 65 -15.55 -5.13 1.90
CA GLY A 65 -15.66 -5.30 3.36
C GLY A 65 -14.61 -6.25 3.93
N PHE A 66 -14.31 -7.34 3.22
CA PHE A 66 -13.28 -8.29 3.61
C PHE A 66 -11.87 -7.65 3.61
N LEU A 67 -11.49 -6.96 2.53
CA LEU A 67 -10.21 -6.26 2.45
C LEU A 67 -10.10 -5.11 3.47
N ALA A 68 -11.20 -4.41 3.73
CA ALA A 68 -11.25 -3.33 4.72
C ALA A 68 -11.07 -3.87 6.14
N ALA A 69 -11.71 -5.00 6.46
CA ALA A 69 -11.52 -5.69 7.72
C ALA A 69 -10.06 -6.14 7.93
N LEU A 70 -9.42 -6.67 6.88
CA LEU A 70 -7.99 -7.04 6.94
C LEU A 70 -7.07 -5.84 7.17
N CYS A 71 -7.31 -4.70 6.49
CA CYS A 71 -6.52 -3.49 6.72
C CYS A 71 -6.75 -2.93 8.13
N ALA A 72 -8.01 -2.93 8.61
CA ALA A 72 -8.33 -2.48 9.95
C ALA A 72 -7.68 -3.37 11.02
N LEU A 73 -7.64 -4.69 10.81
CA LEU A 73 -6.95 -5.62 11.70
C LEU A 73 -5.44 -5.38 11.71
N SER A 74 -4.84 -5.18 10.54
CA SER A 74 -3.41 -4.83 10.39
C SER A 74 -3.08 -3.50 11.09
N LEU A 75 -3.95 -2.49 10.96
CA LEU A 75 -3.80 -1.20 11.63
C LEU A 75 -3.99 -1.31 13.15
N ALA A 76 -4.97 -2.09 13.61
CA ALA A 76 -5.19 -2.35 15.03
C ALA A 76 -3.97 -3.04 15.68
N ALA A 77 -3.35 -3.99 14.97
CA ALA A 77 -2.11 -4.61 15.40
C ALA A 77 -0.95 -3.59 15.52
N SER A 78 -0.97 -2.49 14.75
CA SER A 78 0.04 -1.42 14.83
C SER A 78 -0.01 -0.61 16.13
N PHE A 79 -1.17 -0.59 16.80
CA PHE A 79 -1.35 0.09 18.09
C PHE A 79 -0.92 -0.77 19.27
N MET A 80 -0.76 -2.08 19.09
CA MET A 80 -0.26 -2.94 20.17
C MET A 80 1.24 -2.67 20.42
N PRO A 81 1.66 -2.55 21.70
CA PRO A 81 3.06 -2.41 22.04
C PRO A 81 3.80 -3.71 21.71
N SER A 82 4.73 -3.64 20.76
CA SER A 82 5.62 -4.74 20.39
C SER A 82 7.02 -4.48 20.93
N ALA A 83 7.66 -5.50 21.50
CA ALA A 83 9.06 -5.44 21.91
C ALA A 83 10.04 -5.43 20.71
N LEU A 84 9.52 -5.67 19.51
CA LEU A 84 10.24 -5.66 18.25
C LEU A 84 9.95 -4.38 17.48
N ASP A 85 10.95 -3.92 16.73
CA ASP A 85 10.82 -2.86 15.74
C ASP A 85 9.67 -3.20 14.78
N LYS A 86 8.63 -2.34 14.81
CA LYS A 86 7.40 -2.49 14.02
C LYS A 86 7.68 -2.61 12.52
N TYR A 87 8.82 -2.10 12.09
CA TYR A 87 9.32 -2.22 10.73
C TYR A 87 9.44 -3.67 10.26
N TYR A 88 9.96 -4.57 11.10
CA TYR A 88 10.23 -5.95 10.69
C TYR A 88 8.99 -6.86 10.70
N LEU A 89 7.81 -6.33 11.07
CA LEU A 89 6.59 -7.09 11.15
C LEU A 89 5.79 -6.96 9.83
N PRO A 90 5.75 -8.00 8.98
CA PRO A 90 5.07 -7.94 7.68
C PRO A 90 3.58 -7.65 7.81
N HIS A 91 2.96 -8.10 8.90
CA HIS A 91 1.54 -7.89 9.20
C HIS A 91 1.18 -6.40 9.41
N LEU A 92 2.14 -5.57 9.84
CA LEU A 92 1.93 -4.12 10.02
C LEU A 92 2.04 -3.36 8.69
N ARG A 93 2.89 -3.85 7.78
CA ARG A 93 3.08 -3.28 6.44
C ARG A 93 2.00 -3.70 5.45
N ALA A 94 1.31 -4.81 5.71
CA ALA A 94 0.25 -5.32 4.85
C ALA A 94 -0.89 -4.32 4.58
N CYS A 95 -1.20 -3.40 5.51
CA CYS A 95 -2.26 -2.40 5.27
C CYS A 95 -1.90 -1.45 4.11
N GLU A 96 -0.62 -1.13 3.87
CA GLU A 96 -0.20 -0.29 2.72
C GLU A 96 -0.62 -0.93 1.38
N MET A 97 -0.34 -2.22 1.22
CA MET A 97 -0.71 -2.98 0.02
C MET A 97 -2.23 -3.21 -0.07
N LEU A 98 -2.90 -3.41 1.08
CA LEU A 98 -4.36 -3.55 1.14
C LEU A 98 -5.10 -2.26 0.76
N VAL A 99 -4.59 -1.07 1.11
CA VAL A 99 -5.14 0.23 0.66
C VAL A 99 -5.17 0.32 -0.87
N GLY A 100 -4.10 -0.13 -1.53
CA GLY A 100 -4.06 -0.23 -3.00
C GLY A 100 -5.15 -1.17 -3.55
N SER A 101 -5.28 -2.37 -2.96
CA SER A 101 -6.30 -3.33 -3.38
C SER A 101 -7.75 -2.83 -3.19
N LEU A 102 -8.03 -2.15 -2.08
CA LEU A 102 -9.31 -1.51 -1.79
C LEU A 102 -9.66 -0.47 -2.84
N THR A 103 -8.67 0.32 -3.26
CA THR A 103 -8.80 1.33 -4.31
C THR A 103 -9.16 0.69 -5.64
N ALA A 104 -8.49 -0.40 -6.02
CA ALA A 104 -8.81 -1.13 -7.25
C ALA A 104 -10.24 -1.69 -7.25
N VAL A 105 -10.69 -2.31 -6.14
CA VAL A 105 -12.07 -2.82 -6.03
C VAL A 105 -13.09 -1.67 -6.07
N ARG A 106 -12.81 -0.54 -5.41
CA ARG A 106 -13.63 0.67 -5.43
C ARG A 106 -13.76 1.24 -6.85
N MET A 107 -12.66 1.32 -7.59
CA MET A 107 -12.63 1.75 -8.99
C MET A 107 -13.50 0.85 -9.85
N ARG A 108 -13.32 -0.47 -9.76
CA ARG A 108 -14.12 -1.45 -10.49
C ARG A 108 -15.61 -1.34 -10.18
N TYR A 109 -15.98 -1.18 -8.90
CA TYR A 109 -17.37 -1.00 -8.49
C TYR A 109 -17.99 0.30 -9.05
N ARG A 110 -17.24 1.41 -9.08
CA ARG A 110 -17.74 2.67 -9.64
C ARG A 110 -17.82 2.64 -11.16
N GLN A 111 -16.87 1.99 -11.83
CA GLN A 111 -16.89 1.81 -13.29
C GLN A 111 -18.14 1.05 -13.75
N GLN A 112 -18.57 0.02 -13.01
CA GLN A 112 -19.79 -0.74 -13.32
C GLN A 112 -21.09 0.04 -13.10
N ARG A 113 -21.10 1.05 -12.23
CA ARG A 113 -22.33 1.72 -11.80
C ARG A 113 -22.51 3.11 -12.41
N ASN A 114 -21.44 3.91 -12.50
CA ASN A 114 -21.52 5.25 -13.07
C ASN A 114 -20.14 5.81 -13.47
N PRO A 115 -19.78 5.80 -14.78
CA PRO A 115 -18.47 6.25 -15.26
C PRO A 115 -18.29 7.79 -15.28
N ALA A 116 -19.37 8.57 -15.17
CA ALA A 116 -19.32 10.02 -15.45
C ALA A 116 -19.17 10.93 -14.22
N VAL A 117 -19.54 10.47 -13.01
CA VAL A 117 -19.65 11.33 -11.81
C VAL A 117 -18.28 11.80 -11.27
N GLY A 118 -17.19 11.14 -11.64
CA GLY A 118 -15.83 11.53 -11.20
C GLY A 118 -15.18 12.67 -12.00
N LYS A 119 -15.68 12.98 -13.20
CA LYS A 119 -15.04 13.89 -14.16
C LYS A 119 -15.08 15.39 -13.80
N ARG A 120 -15.83 15.79 -12.77
CA ARG A 120 -15.92 17.22 -12.39
C ARG A 120 -14.88 17.59 -11.34
N TYR A 121 -14.45 16.63 -10.52
CA TYR A 121 -13.56 16.86 -9.38
C TYR A 121 -12.23 16.14 -9.49
N ALA A 122 -12.01 15.33 -10.53
CA ALA A 122 -10.78 14.54 -10.64
C ALA A 122 -9.51 15.37 -10.92
N ALA A 123 -9.58 16.50 -11.62
CA ALA A 123 -8.40 17.39 -11.74
C ALA A 123 -8.00 18.01 -10.40
N VAL A 124 -8.98 18.52 -9.64
CA VAL A 124 -8.74 19.11 -8.32
C VAL A 124 -8.27 18.04 -7.34
N GLY A 125 -8.89 16.86 -7.37
CA GLY A 125 -8.52 15.72 -6.55
C GLY A 125 -7.12 15.19 -6.85
N ALA A 126 -6.73 15.11 -8.13
CA ALA A 126 -5.39 14.68 -8.53
C ALA A 126 -4.33 15.71 -8.10
N LEU A 127 -4.56 17.01 -8.30
CA LEU A 127 -3.68 18.08 -7.84
C LEU A 127 -3.53 18.06 -6.32
N PHE A 128 -4.65 17.95 -5.59
CA PHE A 128 -4.62 17.88 -4.14
C PHE A 128 -3.85 16.67 -3.63
N SER A 129 -4.05 15.50 -4.26
CA SER A 129 -3.31 14.27 -3.93
C SER A 129 -1.82 14.43 -4.20
N ALA A 130 -1.45 15.05 -5.32
CA ALA A 130 -0.05 15.36 -5.66
C ALA A 130 0.57 16.34 -4.65
N CYS A 131 -0.15 17.38 -4.24
CA CYS A 131 0.30 18.30 -3.21
C CYS A 131 0.51 17.60 -1.86
N ILE A 132 -0.37 16.69 -1.47
CA ILE A 132 -0.20 15.90 -0.24
C ILE A 132 1.05 15.01 -0.34
N LEU A 133 1.27 14.35 -1.49
CA LEU A 133 2.47 13.53 -1.69
C LEU A 133 3.75 14.36 -1.63
N SER A 134 3.76 15.52 -2.30
CA SER A 134 4.87 16.46 -2.21
C SER A 134 5.10 16.94 -0.78
N ALA A 135 4.04 17.28 -0.05
CA ALA A 135 4.15 17.65 1.36
C ALA A 135 4.69 16.49 2.21
N CYS A 136 4.30 15.25 1.94
CA CYS A 136 4.85 14.08 2.62
C CYS A 136 6.34 13.90 2.32
N LEU A 137 6.80 14.14 1.09
CA LEU A 137 8.22 14.07 0.74
C LEU A 137 9.10 15.03 1.55
N PHE A 138 8.58 16.22 1.87
CA PHE A 138 9.32 17.22 2.64
C PHE A 138 9.08 17.12 4.16
N ALA A 139 7.93 16.61 4.59
CA ALA A 139 7.56 16.51 6.00
C ALA A 139 8.03 15.21 6.68
N TYR A 140 8.22 14.13 5.93
CA TYR A 140 8.74 12.87 6.47
C TYR A 140 10.27 12.92 6.58
N SER A 141 10.75 13.03 7.81
CA SER A 141 12.18 12.96 8.19
C SER A 141 12.42 11.72 9.06
N GLU A 142 13.70 11.34 9.26
CA GLU A 142 14.14 10.11 9.94
C GLU A 142 13.59 9.92 11.38
N GLN A 143 13.01 10.96 11.97
CA GLN A 143 12.47 10.99 13.34
C GLN A 143 10.93 10.90 13.40
N THR A 144 10.26 10.50 12.32
CA THR A 144 8.79 10.45 12.33
C THR A 144 8.29 9.35 13.25
N ALA A 145 7.70 9.73 14.39
CA ALA A 145 7.10 8.80 15.33
C ALA A 145 6.01 7.96 14.64
N TYR A 146 5.98 6.64 14.90
CA TYR A 146 5.00 5.67 14.38
C TYR A 146 5.16 5.21 12.92
N PHE A 147 6.39 5.13 12.43
CA PHE A 147 6.71 4.41 11.18
C PHE A 147 7.19 2.97 11.46
N PRO A 148 6.71 1.93 10.75
CA PRO A 148 5.53 1.88 9.89
C PRO A 148 4.26 1.71 10.73
N GLY A 149 3.21 2.46 10.38
CA GLY A 149 2.00 2.60 11.19
C GLY A 149 1.06 3.66 10.61
N PRO A 150 0.30 4.40 11.44
CA PRO A 150 -0.67 5.41 11.00
C PRO A 150 -0.06 6.50 10.10
N ALA A 151 1.24 6.79 10.28
CA ALA A 151 1.95 7.74 9.45
C ALA A 151 1.98 7.26 7.98
N ALA A 152 2.29 5.99 7.73
CA ALA A 152 2.35 5.42 6.39
C ALA A 152 0.99 5.38 5.66
N LEU A 153 -0.13 5.43 6.39
CA LEU A 153 -1.46 5.52 5.79
C LEU A 153 -1.67 6.83 5.02
N ILE A 154 -1.06 7.93 5.44
CA ILE A 154 -1.20 9.25 4.80
C ILE A 154 -0.67 9.21 3.34
N PRO A 155 0.59 8.84 3.08
CA PRO A 155 1.08 8.72 1.72
C PRO A 155 0.36 7.61 0.94
N CYS A 156 0.02 6.47 1.56
CA CYS A 156 -0.73 5.41 0.87
C CYS A 156 -2.12 5.88 0.41
N LEU A 157 -2.86 6.62 1.23
CA LEU A 157 -4.16 7.19 0.86
C LEU A 157 -4.01 8.29 -0.20
N ALA A 158 -2.94 9.09 -0.14
CA ALA A 158 -2.66 10.11 -1.15
C ALA A 158 -2.34 9.48 -2.51
N VAL A 159 -1.53 8.40 -2.56
CA VAL A 159 -1.29 7.64 -3.79
C VAL A 159 -2.59 6.99 -4.30
N ALA A 160 -3.35 6.35 -3.40
CA ALA A 160 -4.65 5.76 -3.75
C ALA A 160 -5.60 6.80 -4.37
N ALA A 161 -5.69 7.98 -3.77
CA ALA A 161 -6.50 9.09 -4.29
C ALA A 161 -5.99 9.57 -5.65
N LEU A 162 -4.67 9.71 -5.82
CA LEU A 162 -4.07 10.10 -7.10
C LEU A 162 -4.42 9.11 -8.21
N ILE A 163 -4.26 7.81 -7.97
CA ILE A 163 -4.62 6.73 -8.92
C ILE A 163 -6.12 6.78 -9.23
N TYR A 164 -6.94 6.93 -8.20
CA TYR A 164 -8.38 6.99 -8.32
C TYR A 164 -8.85 8.17 -9.19
N PHE A 165 -8.25 9.36 -9.03
CA PHE A 165 -8.59 10.54 -9.80
C PHE A 165 -8.01 10.51 -11.21
N ASN A 166 -6.82 9.96 -11.41
CA ASN A 166 -6.20 9.79 -12.74
C ASN A 166 -6.93 8.77 -13.63
N HIS A 167 -7.74 7.89 -13.03
CA HIS A 167 -8.63 7.00 -13.77
C HIS A 167 -9.67 7.76 -14.62
N TYR A 168 -10.03 8.99 -14.24
CA TYR A 168 -10.95 9.82 -15.00
C TYR A 168 -10.22 10.69 -16.02
N GLU A 169 -10.83 10.88 -17.19
CA GLU A 169 -10.36 11.85 -18.18
C GLU A 169 -10.56 13.28 -17.66
N HIS A 170 -9.47 14.06 -17.57
CA HIS A 170 -9.46 15.46 -17.15
C HIS A 170 -8.42 16.26 -17.95
N PRO A 171 -8.52 17.60 -17.99
CA PRO A 171 -7.67 18.47 -18.81
C PRO A 171 -6.17 18.28 -18.53
N LEU A 172 -5.80 18.07 -17.27
CA LEU A 172 -4.40 17.86 -16.85
C LEU A 172 -3.80 16.58 -17.46
N LYS A 173 -4.57 15.50 -17.50
CA LYS A 173 -4.16 14.23 -18.11
C LYS A 173 -4.02 14.37 -19.63
N ASN A 174 -4.93 15.12 -20.26
CA ASN A 174 -4.87 15.39 -21.70
C ASN A 174 -3.69 16.28 -22.07
N PHE A 175 -3.40 17.30 -21.26
CA PHE A 175 -2.22 18.15 -21.42
C PHE A 175 -0.92 17.35 -21.31
N SER A 176 -0.79 16.49 -20.29
CA SER A 176 0.38 15.60 -20.15
C SER A 176 0.52 14.60 -21.31
N ASN A 177 -0.60 14.14 -21.88
CA ASN A 177 -0.62 13.20 -23.00
C ASN A 177 -0.52 13.89 -24.37
N GLY A 178 -0.33 15.21 -24.43
CA GLY A 178 -0.22 15.97 -25.67
C GLY A 178 -1.51 16.00 -26.52
N LYS A 179 -2.67 15.63 -25.95
CA LYS A 179 -3.96 15.70 -26.65
C LYS A 179 -4.56 17.09 -26.44
N SER A 180 -4.68 17.87 -27.53
CA SER A 180 -5.39 19.15 -27.52
C SER A 180 -6.85 18.95 -27.06
N PRO A 181 -7.42 19.90 -26.29
CA PRO A 181 -8.80 19.81 -25.86
C PRO A 181 -9.70 19.85 -27.10
N LEU A 182 -10.53 18.81 -27.29
CA LEU A 182 -11.55 18.82 -28.32
C LEU A 182 -12.47 20.03 -28.11
N PRO A 183 -12.84 20.76 -29.18
CA PRO A 183 -13.75 21.89 -29.07
C PRO A 183 -15.12 21.40 -28.54
N PRO A 184 -15.83 22.23 -27.75
CA PRO A 184 -17.19 21.91 -27.34
C PRO A 184 -18.11 21.83 -28.57
N VAL A 185 -18.92 20.76 -28.63
CA VAL A 185 -20.08 20.64 -29.53
C VAL A 185 -21.29 21.23 -28.82
#